data_AF-A0A6H1ZSS4-F1
#
_entry.id   AF-A0A6H1ZSS4-F1
#
_cell.length_a   1.000
_cell.length_b   1.000
_cell.length_c   1.000
_cell.angle_alpha   90.00
_cell.angle_beta   90.00
_cell.angle_gamma   90.00
#
_symmetry.space_group_name_H-M   'P 1'
#
loop_
_entity.id
_entity.type
_entity.pdbx_description
1 polymer ?
#
loop_
_entity_poly.entity_id
_entity_poly.type
_entity_poly.pdbx_seq_one_letter_code
_entity_poly.pdbx_strand_id
1 'polypeptide(L)' 'MEWTREYCNIQHCPLGRYDNGATWVTVQRFETGAELREWFPGCGLSPDITWYESVDAAKTAGEMLVGKHG' A
#
# COMPACT_ATOMS: atom_id res chain seq x y z
N MET A 1 -6.06 -3.76 11.40
CA MET A 1 -5.81 -3.95 9.96
C MET A 1 -4.79 -5.05 9.81
N GLU A 2 -4.93 -5.90 8.80
CA GLU A 2 -4.04 -7.03 8.59
C GLU A 2 -3.68 -7.11 7.11
N TRP A 3 -2.40 -7.33 6.81
CA TRP A 3 -1.94 -7.61 5.46
C TRP A 3 -2.45 -8.97 4.99
N THR A 4 -2.94 -9.05 3.76
CA THR A 4 -3.31 -10.33 3.16
C THR A 4 -2.09 -11.25 3.13
N ARG A 5 -2.34 -12.56 3.08
CA ARG A 5 -1.31 -13.55 2.74
C ARG A 5 -0.61 -13.15 1.42
N GLU A 6 0.69 -13.38 1.36
CA GLU A 6 1.47 -13.15 0.15
C GLU A 6 1.05 -14.11 -0.97
N TYR A 7 0.84 -13.56 -2.16
CA TYR A 7 0.59 -14.30 -3.38
C TYR A 7 1.32 -13.63 -4.54
N CYS A 8 2.16 -14.36 -5.26
CA CYS A 8 3.00 -13.82 -6.34
C CYS A 8 3.77 -12.56 -5.91
N ASN A 9 4.39 -12.58 -4.73
CA ASN A 9 5.15 -11.45 -4.15
C ASN A 9 4.30 -10.21 -3.85
N ILE A 10 2.97 -10.33 -3.82
CA ILE A 10 2.03 -9.24 -3.59
C ILE A 10 1.29 -9.45 -2.28
N GLN A 11 1.12 -8.37 -1.52
CA GLN A 11 0.26 -8.29 -0.34
C GLN A 11 -0.57 -7.02 -0.39
N HIS A 12 -1.79 -7.08 0.15
CA HIS A 12 -2.70 -5.94 0.24
C HIS A 12 -2.99 -5.61 1.70
N CYS A 13 -3.19 -4.33 2.01
CA CYS A 13 -3.73 -3.91 3.29
C CYS A 13 -4.95 -3.03 3.03
N PRO A 14 -6.17 -3.49 3.40
CA PRO A 14 -7.34 -2.61 3.36
C PRO A 14 -7.17 -1.55 4.44
N LEU A 15 -7.20 -0.28 4.05
CA LEU A 15 -7.12 0.83 4.99
C LEU A 15 -8.53 1.21 5.49
N GLY A 16 -9.54 1.09 4.64
CA GLY A 16 -10.93 1.43 4.95
C GLY A 16 -11.51 2.42 3.95
N ARG A 17 -12.65 3.03 4.28
CA ARG A 17 -13.25 4.13 3.50
C ARG A 17 -12.84 5.44 4.16
N TYR A 18 -11.98 6.20 3.49
CA TYR A 18 -11.56 7.53 3.94
C TYR A 18 -11.98 8.59 2.93
N ASP A 19 -12.28 9.79 3.42
CA ASP A 19 -12.76 10.91 2.61
C ASP A 19 -11.67 11.54 1.71
N ASN A 20 -10.41 11.13 1.84
CA ASN A 20 -9.27 11.95 1.41
C ASN A 20 -8.08 11.21 0.76
N GLY A 21 -8.25 10.02 0.18
CA GLY A 21 -7.19 9.45 -0.66
C GLY A 21 -7.24 7.94 -0.76
N ALA A 22 -6.26 7.22 -0.21
CA ALA A 22 -6.14 5.78 -0.41
C ALA A 22 -7.17 4.96 0.38
N THR A 23 -7.89 4.05 -0.30
CA THR A 23 -8.81 3.06 0.27
C THR A 23 -8.12 1.73 0.61
N TRP A 24 -7.05 1.39 -0.10
CA TRP A 24 -6.17 0.27 0.23
C TRP A 24 -4.77 0.53 -0.31
N VAL A 25 -3.82 -0.23 0.19
CA VAL A 25 -2.46 -0.25 -0.34
C VAL A 25 -2.07 -1.65 -0.79
N THR A 26 -1.20 -1.71 -1.78
CA THR A 26 -0.56 -2.94 -2.25
C THR A 26 0.93 -2.82 -2.09
N VAL A 27 1.57 -3.83 -1.51
CA VAL A 27 3.02 -3.98 -1.55
C VAL A 27 3.36 -5.09 -2.53
N GLN A 28 4.25 -4.81 -3.47
CA GLN A 28 4.85 -5.80 -4.35
C GLN A 28 6.35 -5.90 -4.06
N ARG A 29 6.82 -7.10 -3.70
CA ARG A 29 8.23 -7.40 -3.46
C ARG A 29 8.96 -7.64 -4.78
N PHE A 30 10.17 -7.10 -4.85
CA PHE A 30 11.15 -7.33 -5.90
C PHE A 30 12.49 -7.77 -5.27
N GLU A 31 13.43 -8.23 -6.08
CA GLU A 31 14.76 -8.63 -5.61
C GLU A 31 15.53 -7.47 -4.97
N THR A 32 15.30 -6.25 -5.44
CA THR A 32 16.02 -5.03 -5.05
C THR A 32 15.27 -4.14 -4.06
N GLY A 33 14.06 -4.53 -3.64
CA GLY A 33 13.22 -3.69 -2.79
C GLY A 33 11.72 -4.01 -2.91
N ALA A 34 10.89 -3.00 -2.74
CA ALA A 34 9.44 -3.13 -2.81
C ALA A 34 8.75 -1.87 -3.34
N GLU A 35 7.66 -2.06 -4.06
CA GLU A 35 6.73 -0.98 -4.43
C GLU A 35 5.58 -0.94 -3.43
N LEU A 36 5.25 0.26 -2.95
CA LEU A 36 3.96 0.57 -2.33
C LEU A 36 3.07 1.24 -3.38
N ARG A 37 1.84 0.73 -3.54
CA ARG A 37 0.82 1.30 -4.41
C ARG A 37 -0.35 1.77 -3.58
N GLU A 38 -0.71 3.04 -3.72
CA GLU A 38 -1.79 3.70 -3.01
C GLU A 38 -3.01 3.79 -3.93
N TRP A 39 -4.09 3.12 -3.56
CA TRP A 39 -5.30 3.04 -4.40
C TRP A 39 -6.39 3.93 -3.83
N PHE A 40 -6.72 5.01 -4.54
CA PHE A 40 -7.70 6.01 -4.12
C PHE A 40 -8.94 6.07 -5.02
N PRO A 41 -10.09 6.55 -4.54
CA PRO A 41 -11.28 6.70 -5.37
C PRO A 41 -10.99 7.51 -6.63
N GLY A 42 -11.30 6.93 -7.79
CA GLY A 42 -11.05 7.58 -9.09
C GLY A 42 -9.68 7.31 -9.72
N CYS A 43 -8.74 6.63 -9.03
CA CYS A 43 -7.43 6.29 -9.61
C CYS A 43 -7.52 5.28 -10.77
N GLY A 44 -8.61 4.51 -10.85
CA GLY A 44 -8.80 3.48 -11.87
C GLY A 44 -7.68 2.44 -11.81
N LEU A 45 -6.83 2.41 -12.85
CA LEU A 45 -5.66 1.53 -12.95
C LEU A 45 -4.33 2.25 -12.72
N SER A 46 -4.36 3.50 -12.24
CA SER A 46 -3.18 4.34 -12.02
C SER A 46 -3.06 4.74 -10.54
N PRO A 47 -2.67 3.82 -9.65
CA PRO A 47 -2.38 4.16 -8.26
C PRO A 47 -1.13 5.04 -8.17
N ASP A 48 -0.97 5.74 -7.05
CA ASP A 48 0.32 6.38 -6.74
C ASP A 48 1.31 5.29 -6.31
N ILE A 49 2.53 5.33 -6.86
CA ILE A 49 3.54 4.29 -6.66
C ILE A 49 4.79 4.92 -6.04
N THR A 50 5.24 4.35 -4.93
CA THR A 50 6.49 4.74 -4.25
C THR A 50 7.38 3.52 -4.04
N TRP A 51 8.68 3.66 -4.33
CA TRP A 51 9.68 2.61 -4.13
C TRP A 51 10.31 2.68 -2.75
N TYR A 52 10.58 1.52 -2.16
CA TYR A 52 11.25 1.35 -0.87
C TYR A 52 12.35 0.30 -0.97
N GLU A 53 13.39 0.45 -0.15
CA GLU A 53 14.53 -0.48 -0.09
C GLU A 53 14.16 -1.87 0.47
N SER A 54 13.03 -1.97 1.17
CA SER A 54 12.55 -3.23 1.74
C SER A 54 11.03 -3.31 1.82
N VAL A 55 10.51 -4.54 1.90
CA VAL A 55 9.08 -4.81 2.09
C VAL A 55 8.60 -4.27 3.43
N ASP A 56 9.38 -4.40 4.51
CA ASP A 56 9.03 -3.87 5.82
C ASP A 56 8.88 -2.34 5.78
N ALA A 57 9.80 -1.62 5.12
CA ALA A 57 9.68 -0.17 4.96
C ALA A 57 8.42 0.23 4.18
N ALA A 58 8.11 -0.47 3.08
CA ALA A 58 6.90 -0.23 2.29
C ALA A 58 5.62 -0.50 3.11
N LYS A 59 5.60 -1.59 3.90
CA LYS A 59 4.46 -1.92 4.76
C LYS A 59 4.26 -0.89 5.87
N THR A 60 5.33 -0.50 6.56
CA THR A 60 5.29 0.53 7.59
C THR A 60 4.81 1.87 7.04
N ALA A 61 5.23 2.26 5.83
CA ALA A 61 4.72 3.45 5.17
C ALA A 61 3.23 3.32 4.81
N GLY A 62 2.81 2.18 4.27
CA GLY A 62 1.41 1.90 3.97
C GLY A 62 0.51 1.93 5.21
N GLU A 63 0.98 1.42 6.34
CA GLU A 63 0.31 1.49 7.64
C GLU A 63 0.25 2.92 8.20
N MET A 64 1.25 3.77 7.93
CA MET A 64 1.22 5.18 8.35
C MET A 64 0.20 6.03 7.59
N LEU A 65 -0.17 5.66 6.36
CA LEU A 65 -1.23 6.35 5.61
C LEU A 65 -2.58 6.27 6.32
N VAL A 66 -2.80 5.20 7.09
CA VAL A 66 -3.97 5.00 7.94
C VAL A 66 -4.07 6.03 9.06
N GLY A 67 -2.93 6.59 9.51
CA GLY A 67 -2.86 7.45 10.69
C GLY A 67 -2.78 8.95 10.40
N LYS A 68 -2.67 9.37 9.14
CA LYS A 68 -2.35 10.78 8.82
C LYS A 68 -3.52 11.75 8.87
N HIS A 69 -4.77 11.29 9.01
CA HIS A 69 -5.95 12.16 9.02
C HIS A 69 -7.10 11.64 9.89
N GLY A 70 -6.83 11.44 11.19
CA GLY A 70 -7.86 11.38 12.24
C GLY A 70 -8.11 12.75 12.83
#